data_AF-A0A9X3YFM5-F1
#
_entry.id   AF-A0A9X3YFM5-F1
#
_cell.length_a   1.000
_cell.length_b   1.000
_cell.length_c   1.000
_cell.angle_alpha   90.00
_cell.angle_beta   90.00
_cell.angle_gamma   90.00
#
_symmetry.space_group_name_H-M   'P 1'
#
loop_
_entity.id
_entity.type
_entity.pdbx_description
1 polymer ?
#
loop_
_entity_poly.entity_id
_entity_poly.type
_entity_poly.pdbx_seq_one_letter_code
_entity_poly.pdbx_strand_id
1 'polypeptide(L)'
;FTVEGVKDGKLTSVSWDELHQRTKVPGQDYSFRYFQQLTGSVMLPQGFTPQRVRVTLGSGAGGATQVFDWKQAGAPAASAKEGE
;
A
#
# COMPACT_ATOMS: atom_id res chain seq x y z
N PHE A 1 -5.72 -0.95 -1.43
CA PHE A 1 -4.35 -0.43 -1.60
C PHE A 1 -4.43 0.86 -2.37
N THR A 2 -3.79 1.93 -1.88
CA THR A 2 -3.81 3.25 -2.52
C THR A 2 -2.45 3.90 -2.31
N VAL A 3 -1.91 4.55 -3.33
CA VAL A 3 -0.70 5.37 -3.20
C VAL A 3 -1.11 6.83 -3.22
N GLU A 4 -0.77 7.57 -2.17
CA GLU A 4 -1.03 9.00 -2.08
C GLU A 4 0.25 9.78 -2.40
N GLY A 5 0.09 10.91 -3.06
CA GLY A 5 1.22 11.71 -3.50
C GLY A 5 0.78 13.01 -4.14
N VAL A 6 1.70 13.59 -4.92
CA VAL A 6 1.49 14.85 -5.62
C VAL A 6 1.52 14.61 -7.12
N LYS A 7 0.55 15.18 -7.84
CA LYS A 7 0.54 15.25 -9.31
C LYS A 7 0.18 16.69 -9.69
N ASP A 8 0.96 17.29 -10.60
CA ASP A 8 0.73 18.66 -11.06
C ASP A 8 0.60 19.68 -9.91
N GLY A 9 1.41 19.48 -8.85
CA GLY A 9 1.40 20.32 -7.64
C GLY A 9 0.21 20.11 -6.70
N LYS A 10 -0.69 19.16 -6.97
CA LYS A 10 -1.87 18.87 -6.15
C LYS A 10 -1.78 17.52 -5.47
N LEU A 11 -2.25 17.44 -4.23
CA LEU A 11 -2.43 16.17 -3.53
C LEU A 11 -3.45 15.31 -4.28
N THR A 12 -3.08 14.05 -4.52
CA THR A 12 -3.94 13.08 -5.19
C THR A 12 -3.68 11.66 -4.68
N SER A 13 -4.60 10.76 -5.00
CA SER A 13 -4.54 9.34 -4.65
C SER A 13 -4.67 8.52 -5.93
N VAL A 14 -3.81 7.51 -6.06
CA VAL A 14 -3.84 6.53 -7.16
C VAL A 14 -4.37 5.21 -6.62
N SER A 15 -5.47 4.74 -7.20
CA SER A 15 -6.13 3.49 -6.79
C SER A 15 -5.39 2.24 -7.26
N TRP A 16 -5.74 1.09 -6.70
CA TRP A 16 -5.17 -0.21 -7.08
C TRP A 16 -5.32 -0.54 -8.56
N ASP A 17 -6.49 -0.22 -9.11
CA ASP A 17 -6.83 -0.41 -10.52
C ASP A 17 -5.93 0.46 -11.43
N GLU A 18 -5.76 1.74 -11.08
CA GLU A 18 -4.89 2.66 -11.82
C GLU A 18 -3.42 2.22 -11.78
N LEU A 19 -2.95 1.73 -10.62
CA LEU A 19 -1.59 1.19 -10.45
C LEU A 19 -1.31 -0.05 -11.32
N HIS A 20 -2.36 -0.80 -11.67
CA HIS A 20 -2.30 -1.97 -12.55
C HIS A 20 -2.73 -1.67 -14.00
N GLN A 21 -3.17 -0.44 -14.28
CA GLN A 21 -3.71 -0.02 -15.57
C GLN A 21 -4.86 -0.91 -16.06
N ARG A 22 -5.69 -1.39 -15.12
CA ARG A 22 -6.82 -2.30 -15.38
C ARG A 22 -7.99 -1.94 -14.48
N THR A 23 -9.20 -2.35 -14.85
CA THR A 23 -10.39 -2.18 -14.02
C THR A 23 -10.70 -3.46 -13.24
N LYS A 24 -11.21 -3.31 -12.01
CA LYS A 24 -11.62 -4.41 -11.12
C LYS A 24 -10.52 -5.43 -10.86
N VAL A 25 -9.30 -4.95 -10.62
CA VAL A 25 -8.19 -5.83 -10.26
C VAL A 25 -8.45 -6.41 -8.87
N PRO A 26 -8.45 -7.75 -8.72
CA PRO A 26 -8.65 -8.34 -7.40
C PRO A 26 -7.56 -7.86 -6.45
N GLY A 27 -7.93 -7.71 -5.17
CA GLY A 27 -6.95 -7.48 -4.12
C GLY A 27 -6.01 -8.68 -3.97
N GLN A 28 -4.88 -8.47 -3.31
CA GLN A 28 -3.97 -9.55 -2.99
C GLN A 28 -4.54 -10.39 -1.83
N ASP A 29 -4.49 -11.72 -1.98
CA ASP A 29 -4.91 -12.63 -0.92
C ASP A 29 -4.05 -12.46 0.34
N TYR A 30 -4.70 -12.49 1.50
CA TYR A 30 -4.04 -12.43 2.81
C TYR A 30 -4.70 -13.42 3.78
N SER A 31 -3.88 -14.07 4.60
CA SER A 31 -4.33 -14.99 5.65
C SER A 31 -3.83 -14.52 7.01
N PHE A 32 -4.77 -14.34 7.95
CA PHE A 32 -4.56 -13.79 9.29
C PHE A 32 -3.71 -14.66 10.23
N ARG A 33 -3.36 -15.89 9.83
CA ARG A 33 -2.62 -16.82 10.69
C ARG A 33 -1.11 -16.56 10.77
N TYR A 34 -0.53 -15.78 9.85
CA TYR A 34 0.92 -15.58 9.76
C TYR A 34 1.29 -14.14 9.41
N PHE A 35 2.47 -13.69 9.85
CA PHE A 35 3.12 -12.50 9.31
C PHE A 35 3.45 -12.75 7.84
N GLN A 36 2.65 -12.20 6.93
CA GLN A 36 2.89 -12.34 5.50
C GLN A 36 3.45 -11.05 4.92
N GLN A 37 4.54 -11.17 4.18
CA GLN A 37 5.05 -10.11 3.33
C GLN A 37 4.30 -10.15 2.00
N LEU A 38 3.60 -9.06 1.66
CA LEU A 38 2.99 -8.91 0.35
C LEU A 38 4.02 -8.27 -0.59
N THR A 39 4.43 -9.03 -1.62
CA THR A 39 5.33 -8.53 -2.67
C THR A 39 4.58 -8.34 -3.97
N GLY A 40 4.87 -7.25 -4.66
CA GLY A 40 4.30 -6.97 -5.96
C GLY A 40 4.98 -5.78 -6.62
N SER A 41 4.60 -5.49 -7.85
CA SER A 41 5.08 -4.31 -8.59
C SER A 41 3.88 -3.55 -9.13
N VAL A 42 3.95 -2.23 -9.02
CA VAL A 42 2.91 -1.30 -9.48
C VAL A 42 3.54 -0.25 -10.36
N MET A 43 2.77 0.27 -11.32
CA MET A 43 3.21 1.40 -12.14
C MET A 43 2.63 2.70 -11.60
N LEU A 44 3.48 3.71 -11.44
CA LEU A 44 3.04 5.04 -11.07
C LEU A 44 2.68 5.83 -12.33
N PRO A 45 1.58 6.60 -12.31
CA PRO A 45 1.25 7.50 -13.42
C PRO A 45 2.37 8.51 -13.67
N GLN A 46 2.54 8.93 -14.92
CA GLN A 46 3.50 9.96 -15.29
C GLN A 46 3.27 11.25 -14.48
N GLY A 47 4.36 11.86 -14.00
CA GLY A 47 4.33 13.11 -13.23
C GLY A 47 3.87 12.96 -11.77
N PHE A 48 3.63 11.72 -11.31
CA PHE A 48 3.23 11.46 -9.93
C PHE A 48 4.44 11.26 -9.01
N THR A 49 4.49 12.02 -7.93
CA THR A 49 5.51 11.88 -6.87
C THR A 49 4.86 11.20 -5.65
N PRO A 50 5.17 9.93 -5.37
CA PRO A 50 4.56 9.19 -4.27
C PRO A 50 5.08 9.67 -2.91
N GLN A 51 4.21 9.69 -1.90
CA GLN A 51 4.53 10.11 -0.54
C GLN A 51 4.26 9.01 0.48
N ARG A 52 3.13 8.30 0.34
CA ARG A 52 2.74 7.24 1.27
C ARG A 52 1.87 6.18 0.61
N VAL A 53 1.85 5.00 1.19
CA VAL A 53 1.02 3.87 0.79
C VAL A 53 -0.01 3.62 1.88
N ARG A 54 -1.30 3.61 1.51
CA ARG A 54 -2.39 3.17 2.38
C ARG A 54 -2.79 1.75 2.02
N VAL A 55 -2.69 0.86 3.00
CA VAL A 55 -3.11 -0.54 2.91
C VAL A 55 -4.33 -0.74 3.79
N THR A 56 -5.41 -1.26 3.22
CA THR A 56 -6.60 -1.66 3.96
C THR A 56 -6.74 -3.16 3.83
N LEU A 57 -6.73 -3.84 4.97
CA LEU A 57 -6.98 -5.27 5.10
C LEU A 57 -8.43 -5.44 5.54
N GLY A 58 -9.22 -6.15 4.75
CA GLY A 58 -10.58 -6.52 5.11
C GLY A 58 -10.66 -8.00 5.44
N SER A 59 -11.33 -8.34 6.55
CA SER A 59 -11.86 -9.67 6.81
C SER A 59 -13.36 -9.55 7.08
N GLY A 60 -14.12 -10.62 6.88
CA GLY A 60 -15.57 -10.63 7.13
C GLY A 60 -15.99 -10.21 8.56
N ALA A 61 -15.05 -10.11 9.50
CA ALA A 61 -15.29 -9.71 10.90
C ALA A 61 -14.68 -8.34 11.28
N GLY A 62 -14.05 -7.62 10.35
CA GLY A 62 -13.40 -6.33 10.61
C GLY A 62 -12.22 -6.04 9.70
N GLY A 63 -11.78 -4.79 9.66
CA GLY A 63 -10.67 -4.37 8.82
C GLY A 63 -9.69 -3.44 9.52
N ALA A 64 -8.43 -3.50 9.11
CA ALA A 64 -7.37 -2.62 9.58
C ALA A 64 -6.89 -1.77 8.41
N THR A 65 -6.66 -0.48 8.66
CA THR A 65 -5.97 0.40 7.71
C THR A 65 -4.63 0.80 8.29
N GLN A 66 -3.58 0.66 7.49
CA GLN A 66 -2.22 1.07 7.81
C GLN A 66 -1.70 2.01 6.73
N VAL A 67 -0.89 2.97 7.15
CA VAL A 67 -0.27 3.97 6.27
C VAL A 67 1.23 3.87 6.46
N PHE A 68 1.96 3.68 5.37
CA PHE A 68 3.40 3.56 5.35
C PHE A 68 3.99 4.71 4.55
N ASP A 69 5.05 5.34 5.05
CA ASP A 69 5.81 6.31 4.25
C ASP A 69 6.40 5.61 3.03
N TRP A 70 6.37 6.27 1.86
CA TRP A 70 6.84 5.66 0.61
C TRP A 70 8.30 5.19 0.69
N LYS A 71 9.14 5.96 1.39
CA LYS A 71 10.55 5.61 1.62
C LYS A 71 10.74 4.36 2.49
N GLN A 72 9.75 4.03 3.33
CA GLN A 72 9.77 2.87 4.21
C GLN A 72 8.95 1.69 3.64
N ALA A 73 8.05 1.93 2.70
CA ALA A 73 7.12 0.94 2.14
C ALA A 73 7.78 -0.23 1.39
N GLY A 74 9.11 -0.20 1.17
CA GLY A 74 9.90 -1.32 0.64
C GLY A 74 10.95 -1.87 1.61
N ALA A 75 11.11 -1.26 2.79
CA ALA A 75 11.97 -1.82 3.83
C ALA A 75 11.18 -2.89 4.60
N PRO A 76 11.75 -4.08 4.85
CA PRO A 76 11.13 -4.99 5.82
C PRO A 76 10.91 -4.22 7.12
N ALA A 77 9.74 -4.38 7.73
CA ALA A 77 9.45 -3.75 9.02
C ALA A 77 10.60 -4.12 9.97
N ALA A 78 11.46 -3.15 10.27
CA ALA A 78 12.55 -3.36 11.22
C ALA A 78 11.86 -3.82 12.50
N SER A 79 12.21 -5.03 12.93
CA SER A 79 11.68 -5.68 14.12
C SER A 79 11.49 -4.63 15.19
N ALA A 80 10.23 -4.44 15.61
CA ALA A 80 9.91 -3.65 16.78
C ALA A 80 10.90 -4.11 17.86
N LYS A 81 11.74 -3.18 18.32
CA LYS A 81 12.74 -3.45 19.36
C LYS A 81 11.99 -4.08 20.54
N GLU A 82 12.16 -5.38 20.69
CA GLU A 82 11.96 -6.10 21.92
C GLU A 82 13.15 -5.71 22.83
N GLY A 83 12.83 -5.16 24.00
CA GLY A 83 13.77 -4.56 24.95
C GLY A 83 13.14 -3.26 25.47
N GLU A 84 12.59 -3.21 26.67
CA GLU A 84 13.05 -3.77 27.96
C GLU A 84 11.88 -4.17 28.87
#